data_AF-A0A6B2E8K1-F1
#
_entry.id   AF-A0A6B2E8K1-F1
#
_cell.length_a   1.000
_cell.length_b   1.000
_cell.length_c   1.000
_cell.angle_alpha   90.00
_cell.angle_beta   90.00
_cell.angle_gamma   90.00
#
_symmetry.space_group_name_H-M   'P 1'
#
loop_
_entity.id
_entity.type
_entity.pdbx_description
1 polymer ?
#
loop_
_entity_poly.entity_id
_entity_poly.type
_entity_poly.pdbx_seq_one_letter_code
_entity_poly.pdbx_strand_id
1 'polypeptide(L)'
;TNTVQPHFTIRPQFYSSQPVNSSFVRYSTLPHEVVCTENLTPWKKLLPCGHSEGFLSLLNSNHIHTTNYHSLGIHVRQLTPAKTSGKVLEIKQTVNLVYDQILLGGQDWSVRKLFGQGLSGSCPLAQSSKIYLDVTHSQHLDFSPSPESTVTSKRGGVDTSFAVYDIQKEVPGRMFNLAAVRKADSKPLVAVVSPPPLYAKRYILGVGQERGRIVTKIINTHWSELNVIVQENIPWFVPVYLHTLSLKLPNGQLIKPTAIKYIPGQQRRRAYHLEVAFRLPARTTVEMSIHFDYIFLKWQEYPPDANHGHYLGSAIVAAHLPVARNFTGVPVDGALFVDSFNASRPGYYVQIRTEALLLTLPTPDFSMPYNVICLACTVVALAFGPIHNMSTKRIVIVPKEAPKSLLATLKQKLGFGPKEDKSDNQSQEKSE
;
A
#
# COMPACT_ATOMS: atom_id res chain seq x y z
N THR A 1 1.63 11.22 -14.83
CA THR A 1 2.50 10.23 -14.17
C THR A 1 2.72 10.64 -12.72
N ASN A 2 2.67 9.68 -11.79
CA ASN A 2 2.92 9.91 -10.34
C ASN A 2 4.38 9.63 -9.94
N THR A 3 5.28 9.65 -10.92
CA THR A 3 6.69 9.32 -10.75
C THR A 3 7.49 10.60 -10.65
N VAL A 4 8.34 10.70 -9.63
CA VAL A 4 9.24 11.82 -9.38
C VAL A 4 10.67 11.32 -9.28
N GLN A 5 11.63 12.22 -9.55
CA GLN A 5 13.04 11.95 -9.37
C GLN A 5 13.49 12.65 -8.08
N PRO A 6 13.66 11.91 -6.97
CA PRO A 6 14.09 12.50 -5.71
C PRO A 6 15.55 12.97 -5.82
N HIS A 7 15.86 14.10 -5.19
CA HIS A 7 17.19 14.71 -5.25
C HIS A 7 17.95 14.58 -3.92
N PHE A 8 17.27 14.83 -2.79
CA PHE A 8 17.89 14.84 -1.47
C PHE A 8 17.53 13.62 -0.62
N THR A 9 16.26 13.22 -0.60
CA THR A 9 15.71 12.20 0.30
C THR A 9 16.17 10.79 -0.03
N ILE A 10 15.94 10.31 -1.25
CA ILE A 10 16.25 8.92 -1.62
C ILE A 10 17.58 8.91 -2.37
N ARG A 11 18.59 8.34 -1.73
CA ARG A 11 19.90 8.10 -2.34
C ARG A 11 20.10 6.61 -2.62
N PRO A 12 20.87 6.27 -3.67
CA PRO A 12 21.24 4.88 -3.91
C PRO A 12 21.98 4.29 -2.71
N GLN A 13 21.49 3.17 -2.17
CA GLN A 13 22.10 2.48 -1.02
C GLN A 13 23.19 1.51 -1.47
N PHE A 14 24.18 2.01 -2.21
CA PHE A 14 25.33 1.21 -2.61
C PHE A 14 26.49 1.46 -1.67
N TYR A 15 27.20 0.40 -1.31
CA TYR A 15 28.54 0.52 -0.75
C TYR A 15 29.46 0.98 -1.88
N SER A 16 29.73 2.28 -1.94
CA SER A 16 30.62 2.91 -2.92
C SER A 16 31.38 4.03 -2.22
N SER A 17 32.69 4.06 -2.37
CA SER A 17 33.56 5.16 -1.93
C SER A 17 33.37 6.43 -2.76
N GLN A 18 32.70 6.33 -3.91
CA GLN A 18 32.45 7.43 -4.85
C GLN A 18 30.98 7.88 -4.80
N PRO A 19 30.69 9.19 -4.99
CA PRO A 19 29.32 9.69 -5.08
C PRO A 19 28.58 9.03 -6.25
N VAL A 20 27.56 8.24 -5.93
CA VAL A 20 26.81 7.51 -6.94
C VAL A 20 25.83 8.44 -7.65
N ASN A 21 25.81 8.38 -8.97
CA ASN A 21 24.86 9.12 -9.78
C ASN A 21 23.41 8.72 -9.44
N SER A 22 22.65 9.66 -8.87
CA SER A 22 21.23 9.48 -8.50
C SER A 22 20.27 9.79 -9.65
N SER A 23 20.77 10.06 -10.87
CA SER A 23 19.95 10.46 -12.03
C SER A 23 18.88 9.44 -12.43
N PHE A 24 19.07 8.17 -12.08
CA PHE A 24 18.16 7.07 -12.40
C PHE A 24 17.20 6.71 -11.27
N VAL A 25 17.31 7.35 -10.10
CA VAL A 25 16.38 7.08 -8.99
C VAL A 25 15.01 7.61 -9.35
N ARG A 26 13.99 6.76 -9.25
CA ARG A 26 12.59 7.11 -9.47
C ARG A 26 11.80 6.71 -8.23
N TYR A 27 10.90 7.59 -7.82
CA TYR A 27 9.96 7.35 -6.73
C TYR A 27 8.54 7.51 -7.26
N SER A 28 7.64 6.63 -6.83
CA SER A 28 6.22 6.70 -7.16
C SER A 28 5.42 6.17 -5.99
N THR A 29 4.18 6.64 -5.86
CA THR A 29 3.24 6.17 -4.83
C THR A 29 1.91 5.81 -5.46
N LEU A 30 1.24 4.80 -4.94
CA LEU A 30 -0.12 4.44 -5.32
C LEU A 30 -0.91 4.19 -4.04
N PRO A 31 -1.43 5.26 -3.39
CA PRO A 31 -2.08 5.10 -2.09
C PRO A 31 -3.40 4.33 -2.15
N HIS A 32 -3.99 4.15 -3.34
CA HIS A 32 -5.18 3.32 -3.55
C HIS A 32 -4.88 1.81 -3.56
N GLU A 33 -3.63 1.41 -3.81
CA GLU A 33 -3.24 0.00 -3.90
C GLU A 33 -2.70 -0.47 -2.54
N VAL A 34 -3.61 -0.98 -1.71
CA VAL A 34 -3.25 -1.60 -0.44
C VAL A 34 -2.62 -2.98 -0.70
N VAL A 35 -1.77 -3.43 0.22
CA VAL A 35 -1.18 -4.77 0.15
C VAL A 35 -2.28 -5.83 0.38
N CYS A 36 -2.52 -6.65 -0.63
CA CYS A 36 -3.48 -7.76 -0.60
C CYS A 36 -2.78 -9.13 -0.77
N THR A 37 -3.58 -10.20 -0.77
CA THR A 37 -3.11 -11.59 -0.92
C THR A 37 -2.42 -11.85 -2.27
N GLU A 38 -2.87 -11.12 -3.30
CA GLU A 38 -2.37 -11.10 -4.66
C GLU A 38 -0.95 -10.53 -4.72
N ASN A 39 -0.58 -9.65 -3.78
CA ASN A 39 0.76 -9.10 -3.65
C ASN A 39 1.64 -9.99 -2.76
N LEU A 40 1.08 -10.52 -1.67
CA LEU A 40 1.82 -11.34 -0.71
C LEU A 40 2.31 -12.65 -1.32
N THR A 41 1.48 -13.32 -2.11
CA THR A 41 1.80 -14.63 -2.71
C THR A 41 3.01 -14.58 -3.66
N PRO A 42 3.07 -13.70 -4.69
CA PRO A 42 4.25 -13.58 -5.53
C PRO A 42 5.45 -13.04 -4.76
N TRP A 43 5.24 -12.15 -3.78
CA TRP A 43 6.32 -11.64 -2.92
C TRP A 43 7.01 -12.78 -2.15
N LYS A 44 6.26 -13.74 -1.60
CA LYS A 44 6.83 -14.94 -0.96
C LYS A 44 7.60 -15.84 -1.93
N LYS A 45 7.14 -15.95 -3.19
CA LYS A 45 7.78 -16.81 -4.21
C LYS A 45 9.17 -16.34 -4.64
N LEU A 46 9.56 -15.12 -4.32
CA LEU A 46 10.88 -14.58 -4.66
C LEU A 46 12.02 -15.20 -3.82
N LEU A 47 11.72 -15.79 -2.65
CA LEU A 47 12.72 -16.49 -1.84
C LEU A 47 12.67 -18.00 -2.12
N PRO A 48 13.83 -18.68 -2.04
CA PRO A 48 13.99 -20.01 -2.61
C PRO A 48 13.23 -21.13 -1.87
N CYS A 49 12.91 -20.94 -0.59
CA CYS A 49 12.11 -21.89 0.21
C CYS A 49 10.59 -21.65 0.12
N GLY A 50 10.15 -20.70 -0.69
CA GLY A 50 8.73 -20.45 -0.96
C GLY A 50 7.89 -20.18 0.29
N HIS A 51 6.74 -20.86 0.39
CA HIS A 51 5.75 -20.64 1.46
C HIS A 51 5.71 -21.75 2.52
N SER A 52 6.36 -22.89 2.27
CA SER A 52 6.26 -24.09 3.12
C SER A 52 7.26 -24.11 4.27
N GLU A 53 8.42 -23.46 4.13
CA GLU A 53 9.53 -23.55 5.08
C GLU A 53 10.17 -22.20 5.38
N GLY A 54 10.81 -22.08 6.55
CA GLY A 54 11.44 -20.85 7.01
C GLY A 54 10.46 -19.73 7.39
N PHE A 55 10.97 -18.51 7.59
CA PHE A 55 10.17 -17.41 8.13
C PHE A 55 9.00 -16.96 7.26
N LEU A 56 9.03 -17.24 5.96
CA LEU A 56 7.92 -16.93 5.06
C LEU A 56 6.67 -17.80 5.30
N SER A 57 6.83 -18.96 5.93
CA SER A 57 5.69 -19.82 6.26
C SER A 57 4.79 -19.16 7.30
N LEU A 58 5.36 -18.41 8.26
CA LEU A 58 4.60 -17.64 9.26
C LEU A 58 3.60 -16.66 8.63
N LEU A 59 3.84 -16.20 7.42
CA LEU A 59 3.07 -15.11 6.84
C LEU A 59 1.69 -15.55 6.32
N ASN A 60 0.78 -15.98 7.19
CA ASN A 60 -0.57 -16.37 6.83
C ASN A 60 -1.41 -15.13 6.45
N SER A 61 -2.04 -15.14 5.27
CA SER A 61 -2.85 -14.03 4.76
C SER A 61 -3.98 -13.65 5.71
N ASN A 62 -4.64 -14.63 6.32
CA ASN A 62 -5.80 -14.40 7.18
C ASN A 62 -5.43 -13.66 8.47
N HIS A 63 -4.20 -13.81 8.95
CA HIS A 63 -3.71 -13.16 10.17
C HIS A 63 -2.92 -11.88 9.91
N ILE A 64 -2.28 -11.74 8.74
CA ILE A 64 -1.56 -10.53 8.38
C ILE A 64 -2.53 -9.38 8.11
N HIS A 65 -3.60 -9.65 7.36
CA HIS A 65 -4.54 -8.60 6.93
C HIS A 65 -5.52 -8.16 8.02
N THR A 66 -5.50 -8.79 9.21
CA THR A 66 -6.24 -8.34 10.40
C THR A 66 -5.46 -7.34 11.24
N THR A 67 -4.21 -7.05 10.89
CA THR A 67 -3.38 -6.05 11.58
C THR A 67 -3.83 -4.63 11.26
N ASN A 68 -3.60 -3.68 12.18
CA ASN A 68 -3.96 -2.28 11.98
C ASN A 68 -3.12 -1.61 10.88
N TYR A 69 -1.89 -2.09 10.69
CA TYR A 69 -1.02 -1.67 9.61
C TYR A 69 -0.13 -2.81 9.17
N HIS A 70 -0.12 -3.09 7.87
CA HIS A 70 0.82 -4.00 7.25
C HIS A 70 1.50 -3.35 6.05
N SER A 71 2.77 -3.67 5.85
CA SER A 71 3.52 -3.26 4.66
C SER A 71 4.47 -4.36 4.21
N LEU A 72 4.63 -4.48 2.89
CA LEU A 72 5.62 -5.33 2.26
C LEU A 72 6.63 -4.45 1.53
N GLY A 73 7.89 -4.84 1.58
CA GLY A 73 8.98 -4.17 0.89
C GLY A 73 9.92 -5.18 0.26
N ILE A 74 10.46 -4.80 -0.90
CA ILE A 74 11.58 -5.47 -1.54
C ILE A 74 12.63 -4.39 -1.78
N HIS A 75 13.81 -4.63 -1.26
CA HIS A 75 14.96 -3.76 -1.42
C HIS A 75 16.04 -4.55 -2.14
N VAL A 76 16.58 -3.97 -3.20
CA VAL A 76 17.68 -4.58 -3.94
C VAL A 76 18.85 -3.63 -3.88
N ARG A 77 19.99 -4.12 -3.39
CA ARG A 77 21.25 -3.36 -3.42
C ARG A 77 22.38 -4.22 -3.93
N GLN A 78 23.38 -3.57 -4.49
CA GLN A 78 24.60 -4.23 -4.92
C GLN A 78 25.66 -4.04 -3.84
N LEU A 79 26.18 -5.15 -3.34
CA LEU A 79 27.30 -5.18 -2.41
C LEU A 79 28.59 -5.41 -3.19
N THR A 80 29.65 -4.73 -2.78
CA THR A 80 31.02 -4.97 -3.25
C THR A 80 31.84 -5.39 -2.03
N PRO A 81 31.90 -6.70 -1.71
CA PRO A 81 32.67 -7.16 -0.57
C PRO A 81 34.15 -6.77 -0.76
N ALA A 82 34.76 -6.19 0.27
CA ALA A 82 36.13 -5.66 0.21
C ALA A 82 37.22 -6.71 -0.11
N LYS A 83 36.87 -7.99 -0.30
CA LYS A 83 37.79 -9.13 -0.46
C LYS A 83 37.52 -10.04 -1.66
N THR A 84 36.48 -9.80 -2.45
CA THR A 84 36.19 -10.60 -3.66
C THR A 84 35.85 -9.68 -4.83
N SER A 85 36.44 -9.94 -6.00
CA SER A 85 36.26 -9.18 -7.24
C SER A 85 34.87 -9.30 -7.88
N GLY A 86 33.88 -9.82 -7.14
CA GLY A 86 32.52 -10.07 -7.60
C GLY A 86 31.52 -9.09 -7.02
N LYS A 87 30.69 -8.50 -7.89
CA LYS A 87 29.50 -7.75 -7.47
C LYS A 87 28.44 -8.74 -6.98
N VAL A 88 28.00 -8.61 -5.73
CA VAL A 88 26.94 -9.45 -5.16
C VAL A 88 25.64 -8.65 -5.15
N LEU A 89 24.55 -9.26 -5.62
CA LEU A 89 23.22 -8.67 -5.52
C LEU A 89 22.56 -9.15 -4.23
N GLU A 90 22.20 -8.23 -3.35
CA GLU A 90 21.41 -8.54 -2.16
C GLU A 90 19.95 -8.16 -2.41
N ILE A 91 19.06 -9.11 -2.16
CA ILE A 91 17.61 -8.90 -2.14
C ILE A 91 17.16 -9.01 -0.69
N LYS A 92 16.70 -7.89 -0.13
CA LYS A 92 16.14 -7.79 1.21
C LYS A 92 14.63 -7.65 1.12
N GLN A 93 13.93 -8.60 1.71
CA GLN A 93 12.49 -8.56 1.87
C GLN A 93 12.12 -8.08 3.28
N THR A 94 11.17 -7.15 3.38
CA THR A 94 10.71 -6.61 4.67
C THR A 94 9.21 -6.73 4.78
N VAL A 95 8.74 -7.21 5.94
CA VAL A 95 7.32 -7.16 6.32
C VAL A 95 7.22 -6.41 7.63
N ASN A 96 6.37 -5.40 7.69
CA ASN A 96 6.02 -4.76 8.96
C ASN A 96 4.56 -5.05 9.24
N LEU A 97 4.28 -5.49 10.46
CA LEU A 97 2.93 -5.80 10.96
C LEU A 97 2.75 -5.08 12.29
N VAL A 98 1.67 -4.31 12.42
CA VAL A 98 1.35 -3.57 13.64
C VAL A 98 0.06 -4.13 14.21
N TYR A 99 0.20 -4.89 15.29
CA TYR A 99 -0.92 -5.50 15.99
C TYR A 99 -1.45 -4.57 17.09
N ASP A 100 -2.76 -4.63 17.31
CA ASP A 100 -3.38 -4.07 18.50
C ASP A 100 -3.28 -5.08 19.65
N GLN A 101 -2.61 -4.70 20.73
CA GLN A 101 -2.47 -5.55 21.92
C GLN A 101 -3.82 -5.82 22.60
N ILE A 102 -4.78 -4.90 22.48
CA ILE A 102 -6.12 -5.06 23.08
C ILE A 102 -6.87 -6.18 22.35
N LEU A 103 -6.83 -6.17 21.01
CA LEU A 103 -7.44 -7.23 20.18
C LEU A 103 -6.75 -8.58 20.38
N LEU A 104 -5.45 -8.57 20.68
CA LEU A 104 -4.72 -9.76 21.06
C LEU A 104 -4.99 -10.21 22.51
N GLY A 105 -5.86 -9.57 23.29
CA GLY A 105 -6.18 -10.02 24.64
C GLY A 105 -5.03 -9.83 25.64
N GLY A 106 -4.23 -8.78 25.47
CA GLY A 106 -3.24 -8.34 26.46
C GLY A 106 -1.79 -8.34 25.97
N GLN A 107 -0.86 -8.36 26.91
CA GLN A 107 0.59 -8.31 26.63
C GLN A 107 1.21 -9.68 26.34
N ASP A 108 0.49 -10.77 26.61
CA ASP A 108 0.96 -12.12 26.32
C ASP A 108 0.86 -12.38 24.82
N TRP A 109 1.99 -12.73 24.22
CA TRP A 109 2.08 -12.98 22.78
C TRP A 109 2.81 -14.29 22.51
N SER A 110 2.46 -14.90 21.39
CA SER A 110 3.22 -16.02 20.83
C SER A 110 3.25 -15.91 19.33
N VAL A 111 4.23 -16.55 18.70
CA VAL A 111 4.34 -16.61 17.24
C VAL A 111 3.04 -17.13 16.62
N ARG A 112 2.46 -18.20 17.18
CA ARG A 112 1.17 -18.73 16.72
C ARG A 112 0.02 -17.73 16.89
N LYS A 113 0.00 -16.92 17.94
CA LYS A 113 -1.05 -15.92 18.18
C LYS A 113 -0.94 -14.72 17.23
N LEU A 114 0.29 -14.29 16.91
CA LEU A 114 0.55 -13.18 15.99
C LEU A 114 0.31 -13.60 14.53
N PHE A 115 0.82 -14.77 14.15
CA PHE A 115 0.89 -15.21 12.76
C PHE A 115 -0.14 -16.28 12.37
N GLY A 116 -0.92 -16.78 13.34
CA GLY A 116 -1.89 -17.88 13.16
C GLY A 116 -1.29 -19.28 13.19
N GLN A 117 0.02 -19.40 13.02
CA GLN A 117 0.73 -20.67 12.95
C GLN A 117 2.15 -20.56 13.53
N GLY A 118 2.74 -21.70 13.87
CA GLY A 118 4.14 -21.76 14.26
C GLY A 118 5.06 -21.85 13.04
N LEU A 119 6.36 -21.70 13.28
CA LEU A 119 7.39 -21.74 12.25
C LEU A 119 7.64 -23.18 11.82
N SER A 120 7.48 -23.48 10.54
CA SER A 120 7.70 -24.80 9.93
C SER A 120 9.19 -25.06 9.64
N GLY A 121 10.00 -25.08 10.69
CA GLY A 121 11.44 -25.37 10.60
C GLY A 121 12.26 -24.31 9.87
N SER A 122 13.52 -24.64 9.62
CA SER A 122 14.47 -23.77 8.91
C SER A 122 14.46 -24.03 7.40
N CYS A 123 14.83 -23.02 6.61
CA CYS A 123 14.96 -23.15 5.16
C CYS A 123 16.24 -23.95 4.81
N PRO A 124 16.16 -25.10 4.10
CA PRO A 124 17.32 -25.96 3.80
C PRO A 124 18.43 -25.27 3.00
N LEU A 125 18.07 -24.25 2.21
CA LEU A 125 19.03 -23.48 1.41
C LEU A 125 19.67 -22.32 2.19
N ALA A 126 19.19 -22.03 3.41
CA ALA A 126 19.72 -20.94 4.22
C ALA A 126 20.93 -21.41 5.03
N GLN A 127 22.03 -20.64 4.96
CA GLN A 127 23.23 -20.90 5.78
C GLN A 127 22.96 -20.71 7.29
N SER A 128 22.04 -19.82 7.65
CA SER A 128 21.67 -19.56 9.04
C SER A 128 20.19 -19.22 9.17
N SER A 129 19.51 -19.72 10.20
CA SER A 129 18.10 -19.41 10.49
C SER A 129 17.90 -19.18 12.00
N LYS A 130 18.09 -17.94 12.45
CA LYS A 130 18.06 -17.56 13.86
C LYS A 130 16.99 -16.51 14.14
N ILE A 131 16.30 -16.64 15.29
CA ILE A 131 15.40 -15.62 15.83
C ILE A 131 16.15 -14.84 16.90
N TYR A 132 16.09 -13.52 16.81
CA TYR A 132 16.63 -12.61 17.81
C TYR A 132 15.47 -11.90 18.49
N LEU A 133 15.33 -12.11 19.80
CA LEU A 133 14.32 -11.47 20.62
C LEU A 133 14.98 -10.43 21.53
N ASP A 134 14.57 -9.17 21.46
CA ASP A 134 15.05 -8.13 22.37
C ASP A 134 14.50 -8.38 23.79
N VAL A 135 15.40 -8.63 24.74
CA VAL A 135 15.10 -8.93 26.15
C VAL A 135 15.60 -7.83 27.10
N THR A 136 15.99 -6.67 26.57
CA THR A 136 16.63 -5.58 27.34
C THR A 136 15.75 -5.07 28.50
N HIS A 137 14.43 -5.01 28.28
CA HIS A 137 13.46 -4.51 29.28
C HIS A 137 12.39 -5.56 29.64
N SER A 138 12.69 -6.85 29.49
CA SER A 138 11.68 -7.93 29.60
C SER A 138 11.79 -8.77 30.87
N GLN A 139 12.25 -8.20 31.99
CA GLN A 139 12.49 -8.93 33.26
C GLN A 139 11.24 -9.64 33.83
N HIS A 140 10.06 -9.18 33.42
CA HIS A 140 8.74 -9.64 33.90
C HIS A 140 8.05 -10.65 32.98
N LEU A 141 8.68 -11.00 31.85
CA LEU A 141 8.16 -11.99 30.90
C LEU A 141 8.95 -13.29 31.05
N ASP A 142 8.24 -14.41 31.08
CA ASP A 142 8.81 -15.74 30.92
C ASP A 142 8.70 -16.16 29.45
N PHE A 143 9.80 -16.71 28.94
CA PHE A 143 9.89 -17.15 27.55
C PHE A 143 9.83 -18.66 27.48
N SER A 144 9.01 -19.16 26.57
CA SER A 144 8.90 -20.58 26.27
C SER A 144 9.06 -20.78 24.76
N PRO A 145 10.07 -21.54 24.28
CA PRO A 145 11.13 -22.22 25.04
C PRO A 145 12.18 -21.26 25.63
N SER A 146 13.04 -21.78 26.52
CA SER A 146 14.17 -21.00 27.07
C SER A 146 15.20 -20.69 25.97
N PRO A 147 15.84 -19.51 25.99
CA PRO A 147 16.80 -19.11 24.96
C PRO A 147 18.09 -19.96 25.02
N GLU A 148 18.70 -20.22 23.86
CA GLU A 148 19.97 -20.96 23.80
C GLU A 148 21.14 -20.12 24.32
N SER A 149 21.14 -18.84 23.97
CA SER A 149 22.17 -17.89 24.39
C SER A 149 21.60 -16.47 24.39
N THR A 150 22.27 -15.59 25.13
CA THR A 150 21.96 -14.15 25.14
C THR A 150 23.16 -13.38 24.64
N VAL A 151 22.97 -12.52 23.65
CA VAL A 151 24.02 -11.68 23.05
C VAL A 151 23.73 -10.22 23.38
N THR A 152 24.72 -9.52 23.92
CA THR A 152 24.64 -8.07 24.15
C THR A 152 25.27 -7.32 22.99
N SER A 153 24.54 -6.34 22.45
CA SER A 153 24.98 -5.47 21.37
C SER A 153 25.04 -4.03 21.86
N LYS A 154 26.19 -3.38 21.68
CA LYS A 154 26.39 -1.95 21.93
C LYS A 154 26.35 -1.18 20.63
N ARG A 155 25.25 -0.46 20.37
CA ARG A 155 25.04 0.26 19.12
C ARG A 155 24.65 1.71 19.37
N GLY A 156 25.48 2.64 18.92
CA GLY A 156 25.19 4.07 18.98
C GLY A 156 24.89 4.57 20.38
N GLY A 157 25.61 4.07 21.39
CA GLY A 157 25.44 4.44 22.79
C GLY A 157 24.29 3.75 23.52
N VAL A 158 23.63 2.76 22.89
CA VAL A 158 22.57 1.96 23.52
C VAL A 158 23.02 0.50 23.60
N ASP A 159 22.88 -0.07 24.80
CA ASP A 159 23.15 -1.48 25.06
C ASP A 159 21.81 -2.24 24.97
N THR A 160 21.72 -3.18 24.03
CA THR A 160 20.54 -4.04 23.83
C THR A 160 20.93 -5.50 23.99
N SER A 161 20.18 -6.27 24.78
CA SER A 161 20.36 -7.72 24.93
C SER A 161 19.36 -8.49 24.09
N PHE A 162 19.86 -9.45 23.30
CA PHE A 162 19.06 -10.32 22.45
C PHE A 162 19.15 -11.77 22.90
N ALA A 163 18.00 -12.39 23.14
CA ALA A 163 17.87 -13.84 23.25
C ALA A 163 17.91 -14.47 21.85
N VAL A 164 18.72 -15.51 21.68
CA VAL A 164 18.96 -16.18 20.39
C VAL A 164 18.33 -17.57 20.40
N TYR A 165 17.57 -17.88 19.35
CA TYR A 165 16.98 -19.19 19.09
C TYR A 165 17.43 -19.68 17.71
N ASP A 166 18.04 -20.85 17.62
CA ASP A 166 18.55 -21.43 16.37
C ASP A 166 17.59 -22.49 15.82
N ILE A 167 16.87 -22.12 14.75
CA ILE A 167 15.81 -22.97 14.19
C ILE A 167 16.39 -24.18 13.44
N GLN A 168 17.68 -24.16 13.09
CA GLN A 168 18.32 -25.32 12.45
C GLN A 168 18.48 -26.52 13.39
N LYS A 169 18.47 -26.29 14.71
CA LYS A 169 18.62 -27.35 15.73
C LYS A 169 17.28 -27.95 16.17
N GLU A 170 16.17 -27.35 15.73
CA GLU A 170 14.82 -27.79 16.09
C GLU A 170 14.42 -29.05 15.32
N VAL A 171 13.55 -29.86 15.94
CA VAL A 171 13.13 -31.16 15.38
C VAL A 171 12.30 -30.96 14.10
N PRO A 172 12.68 -31.59 12.97
CA PRO A 172 11.88 -31.55 11.74
C PRO A 172 10.45 -32.04 11.97
N GLY A 173 9.46 -31.32 11.44
CA GLY A 173 8.04 -31.69 11.54
C GLY A 173 7.28 -31.09 12.73
N ARG A 174 7.97 -30.53 13.74
CA ARG A 174 7.31 -29.75 14.80
C ARG A 174 7.27 -28.27 14.42
N MET A 175 6.10 -27.65 14.50
CA MET A 175 5.98 -26.20 14.35
C MET A 175 6.57 -25.51 15.58
N PHE A 176 7.65 -24.76 15.39
CA PHE A 176 8.29 -24.00 16.46
C PHE A 176 7.40 -22.81 16.84
N ASN A 177 7.17 -22.63 18.15
CA ASN A 177 6.37 -21.53 18.67
C ASN A 177 7.10 -20.89 19.84
N LEU A 178 7.48 -19.63 19.67
CA LEU A 178 8.02 -18.80 20.74
C LEU A 178 6.87 -18.04 21.40
N ALA A 179 6.76 -18.14 22.71
CA ALA A 179 5.76 -17.44 23.51
C ALA A 179 6.44 -16.63 24.62
N ALA A 180 5.91 -15.43 24.86
CA ALA A 180 6.23 -14.61 26.01
C ALA A 180 4.96 -14.46 26.85
N VAL A 181 5.03 -14.95 28.08
CA VAL A 181 3.92 -14.92 29.03
C VAL A 181 4.33 -14.11 30.25
N ARG A 182 3.44 -13.27 30.74
CA ARG A 182 3.69 -12.50 31.95
C ARG A 182 3.85 -13.42 33.16
N LYS A 183 4.84 -13.14 34.01
CA LYS A 183 4.99 -13.78 35.32
C LYS A 183 3.74 -13.52 36.17
N ALA A 184 3.16 -14.58 36.74
CA ALA A 184 1.93 -14.54 37.53
C ALA A 184 1.96 -13.50 38.67
N ASP A 185 3.13 -13.26 39.25
CA ASP A 185 3.32 -12.34 40.40
C ASP A 185 3.57 -10.88 40.00
N SER A 186 3.56 -10.54 38.71
CA SER A 186 3.89 -9.19 38.26
C SER A 186 2.66 -8.28 38.14
N LYS A 187 2.71 -7.10 38.77
CA LYS A 187 1.68 -6.06 38.66
C LYS A 187 1.44 -5.66 37.20
N PRO A 188 0.22 -5.21 36.82
CA PRO A 188 -0.04 -4.73 35.46
C PRO A 188 0.90 -3.56 35.13
N LEU A 189 1.80 -3.77 34.18
CA LEU A 189 2.80 -2.80 33.80
C LEU A 189 2.24 -1.82 32.76
N VAL A 190 2.33 -0.53 33.07
CA VAL A 190 2.42 0.52 32.07
C VAL A 190 3.89 0.55 31.62
N ALA A 191 4.21 -0.13 30.53
CA ALA A 191 5.57 -0.09 29.98
C ALA A 191 5.88 1.36 29.56
N VAL A 192 6.78 2.02 30.29
CA VAL A 192 7.30 3.34 29.89
C VAL A 192 8.33 3.11 28.78
N VAL A 193 7.83 2.82 27.58
CA VAL A 193 8.67 2.72 26.39
C VAL A 193 9.13 4.12 26.07
N SER A 194 10.44 4.33 26.12
CA SER A 194 10.97 5.62 25.76
C SER A 194 10.72 5.93 24.29
N PRO A 195 10.31 7.18 23.98
CA PRO A 195 9.96 7.56 22.63
C PRO A 195 11.17 7.44 21.66
N PRO A 196 11.01 6.97 20.41
CA PRO A 196 12.02 7.18 19.38
C PRO A 196 12.39 8.66 19.22
N PRO A 197 13.61 8.96 18.73
CA PRO A 197 14.15 10.32 18.63
C PRO A 197 13.37 11.22 17.66
N LEU A 198 12.65 10.63 16.69
CA LEU A 198 11.95 11.35 15.64
C LEU A 198 10.58 10.73 15.37
N TYR A 199 9.56 11.58 15.28
CA TYR A 199 8.21 11.23 14.83
C TYR A 199 7.72 12.19 13.76
N ALA A 200 6.77 11.72 12.95
CA ALA A 200 6.05 12.57 12.04
C ALA A 200 4.57 12.18 12.01
N LYS A 201 3.70 13.18 11.95
CA LYS A 201 2.25 13.04 11.79
C LYS A 201 1.79 13.99 10.71
N ARG A 202 0.94 13.51 9.82
CA ARG A 202 0.42 14.27 8.68
C ARG A 202 -1.10 14.29 8.68
N TYR A 203 -1.69 15.44 8.38
CA TYR A 203 -3.14 15.62 8.32
C TYR A 203 -3.52 16.82 7.43
N ILE A 204 -4.78 16.87 7.01
CA ILE A 204 -5.36 17.99 6.25
C ILE A 204 -6.13 18.89 7.21
N LEU A 205 -6.05 20.19 7.00
CA LEU A 205 -6.94 21.16 7.61
C LEU A 205 -7.56 22.04 6.53
N GLY A 206 -8.80 22.46 6.73
CA GLY A 206 -9.55 23.27 5.77
C GLY A 206 -10.99 23.42 6.23
N VAL A 207 -11.65 24.46 5.74
CA VAL A 207 -13.08 24.68 5.94
C VAL A 207 -13.70 24.89 4.57
N GLY A 208 -14.77 24.18 4.28
CA GLY A 208 -15.36 24.13 2.93
C GLY A 208 -14.53 23.29 1.95
N GLN A 209 -15.03 23.18 0.72
CA GLN A 209 -14.38 22.48 -0.40
C GLN A 209 -13.73 23.47 -1.38
N GLU A 210 -13.16 24.57 -0.87
CA GLU A 210 -12.52 25.61 -1.69
C GLU A 210 -11.02 25.70 -1.41
N ARG A 211 -10.62 25.86 -0.14
CA ARG A 211 -9.20 25.97 0.28
C ARG A 211 -8.88 25.02 1.41
N GLY A 212 -7.70 24.41 1.32
CA GLY A 212 -7.15 23.52 2.33
C GLY A 212 -5.67 23.77 2.60
N ARG A 213 -5.14 23.13 3.64
CA ARG A 213 -3.73 23.10 3.97
C ARG A 213 -3.31 21.68 4.34
N ILE A 214 -2.20 21.23 3.77
CA ILE A 214 -1.54 19.98 4.17
C ILE A 214 -0.56 20.34 5.29
N VAL A 215 -0.62 19.59 6.38
CA VAL A 215 0.16 19.84 7.58
C VAL A 215 0.93 18.59 7.94
N THR A 216 2.25 18.72 8.03
CA THR A 216 3.17 17.66 8.45
C THR A 216 3.87 18.15 9.72
N LYS A 217 3.49 17.59 10.87
CA LYS A 217 4.11 17.83 12.17
C LYS A 217 5.26 16.87 12.38
N ILE A 218 6.44 17.40 12.64
CA ILE A 218 7.68 16.63 12.82
C ILE A 218 8.22 16.92 14.21
N ILE A 219 8.39 15.88 15.01
CA ILE A 219 8.67 15.99 16.45
C ILE A 219 10.06 15.40 16.71
N ASN A 220 10.96 16.21 17.24
CA ASN A 220 12.26 15.78 17.74
C ASN A 220 12.20 15.63 19.26
N THR A 221 12.35 14.41 19.75
CA THR A 221 12.44 14.13 21.20
C THR A 221 13.90 14.07 21.68
N HIS A 222 14.86 14.12 20.76
CA HIS A 222 16.28 14.11 21.03
C HIS A 222 16.79 15.46 21.57
N TRP A 223 17.93 15.42 22.26
CA TRP A 223 18.57 16.58 22.90
C TRP A 223 19.44 17.42 21.95
N SER A 224 19.74 16.90 20.77
CA SER A 224 20.47 17.62 19.72
C SER A 224 19.53 18.06 18.60
N GLU A 225 19.97 19.03 17.82
CA GLU A 225 19.35 19.31 16.52
C GLU A 225 19.50 18.10 15.58
N LEU A 226 18.53 17.92 14.69
CA LEU A 226 18.50 16.87 13.68
C LEU A 226 18.39 17.49 12.28
N ASN A 227 19.18 16.98 11.34
CA ASN A 227 19.04 17.33 9.93
C ASN A 227 17.90 16.50 9.33
N VAL A 228 16.83 17.18 8.91
CA VAL A 228 15.61 16.53 8.40
C VAL A 228 15.34 16.99 6.97
N ILE A 229 14.95 16.04 6.13
CA ILE A 229 14.50 16.28 4.77
C ILE A 229 13.10 15.71 4.62
N VAL A 230 12.15 16.54 4.22
CA VAL A 230 10.76 16.15 3.96
C VAL A 230 10.53 16.15 2.46
N GLN A 231 10.06 15.03 1.92
CA GLN A 231 9.62 14.92 0.54
C GLN A 231 8.11 14.71 0.48
N GLU A 232 7.47 15.49 -0.38
CA GLU A 232 6.04 15.44 -0.70
C GLU A 232 5.89 15.17 -2.20
N ASN A 233 5.07 14.16 -2.54
CA ASN A 233 4.64 13.85 -3.90
C ASN A 233 3.12 14.04 -3.98
N ILE A 234 2.70 15.24 -4.41
CA ILE A 234 1.31 15.68 -4.32
C ILE A 234 0.69 15.61 -5.72
N PRO A 235 -0.45 14.89 -5.90
CA PRO A 235 -1.11 14.78 -7.20
C PRO A 235 -1.42 16.13 -7.85
N TRP A 236 -1.45 16.15 -9.18
CA TRP A 236 -1.68 17.37 -9.98
C TRP A 236 -3.01 18.07 -9.68
N PHE A 237 -3.99 17.32 -9.17
CA PHE A 237 -5.32 17.84 -8.84
C PHE A 237 -5.40 18.51 -7.48
N VAL A 238 -4.28 18.57 -6.74
CA VAL A 238 -4.14 19.34 -5.52
C VAL A 238 -3.13 20.44 -5.79
N PRO A 239 -3.55 21.56 -6.43
CA PRO A 239 -2.65 22.67 -6.70
C PRO A 239 -2.12 23.27 -5.42
N VAL A 240 -0.80 23.15 -5.21
CA VAL A 240 -0.10 23.70 -4.04
C VAL A 240 0.70 24.93 -4.40
N TYR A 241 0.73 25.88 -3.47
CA TYR A 241 1.41 27.16 -3.67
C TYR A 241 2.69 27.24 -2.85
N LEU A 242 3.85 27.26 -3.50
CA LEU A 242 5.15 27.30 -2.81
C LEU A 242 5.30 28.51 -1.89
N HIS A 243 4.73 29.67 -2.24
CA HIS A 243 4.80 30.88 -1.41
C HIS A 243 4.05 30.75 -0.06
N THR A 244 3.19 29.75 0.08
CA THR A 244 2.46 29.44 1.32
C THR A 244 3.20 28.44 2.22
N LEU A 245 4.33 27.90 1.75
CA LEU A 245 5.16 26.99 2.52
C LEU A 245 5.65 27.69 3.79
N SER A 246 5.28 27.15 4.96
CA SER A 246 5.71 27.68 6.24
C SER A 246 6.21 26.57 7.15
N LEU A 247 7.32 26.81 7.83
CA LEU A 247 7.88 25.94 8.87
C LEU A 247 7.74 26.69 10.20
N LYS A 248 6.76 26.32 11.02
CA LYS A 248 6.43 27.00 12.27
C LYS A 248 6.88 26.19 13.47
N LEU A 249 7.54 26.86 14.41
CA LEU A 249 7.80 26.34 15.75
C LEU A 249 6.58 26.55 16.67
N PRO A 250 6.54 25.89 17.84
CA PRO A 250 5.42 26.02 18.77
C PRO A 250 5.26 27.43 19.32
N ASN A 251 6.35 28.21 19.38
CA ASN A 251 6.37 29.61 19.79
C ASN A 251 5.90 30.59 18.68
N GLY A 252 5.51 30.08 17.50
CA GLY A 252 5.11 30.88 16.34
C GLY A 252 6.27 31.37 15.47
N GLN A 253 7.53 31.14 15.87
CA GLN A 253 8.70 31.52 15.09
C GLN A 253 8.80 30.69 13.80
N LEU A 254 9.14 31.36 12.70
CA LEU A 254 9.35 30.72 11.40
C LEU A 254 10.80 30.25 11.23
N ILE A 255 10.98 29.00 10.82
CA ILE A 255 12.27 28.43 10.43
C ILE A 255 12.48 28.64 8.94
N LYS A 256 13.66 29.14 8.57
CA LYS A 256 14.07 29.20 7.16
C LYS A 256 14.60 27.82 6.73
N PRO A 257 14.11 27.25 5.62
CA PRO A 257 14.63 26.00 5.08
C PRO A 257 16.05 26.22 4.54
N THR A 258 16.90 25.22 4.73
CA THR A 258 18.28 25.20 4.23
C THR A 258 18.33 24.99 2.72
N ALA A 259 17.46 24.13 2.20
CA ALA A 259 17.31 23.89 0.78
C ALA A 259 15.87 23.52 0.44
N ILE A 260 15.40 23.97 -0.72
CA ILE A 260 14.10 23.61 -1.28
C ILE A 260 14.30 23.13 -2.72
N LYS A 261 13.76 21.97 -3.05
CA LYS A 261 13.56 21.53 -4.43
C LYS A 261 12.07 21.47 -4.71
N TYR A 262 11.59 22.32 -5.60
CA TYR A 262 10.19 22.32 -6.02
C TYR A 262 10.10 22.08 -7.53
N ILE A 263 9.23 21.16 -7.93
CA ILE A 263 8.84 20.94 -9.32
C ILE A 263 7.33 21.14 -9.38
N PRO A 264 6.84 22.15 -10.12
CA PRO A 264 5.41 22.41 -10.21
C PRO A 264 4.71 21.27 -10.93
N GLY A 265 3.51 20.95 -10.46
CA GLY A 265 2.61 20.03 -11.12
C GLY A 265 2.12 20.58 -12.45
N GLN A 266 1.71 19.67 -13.33
CA GLN A 266 1.02 19.98 -14.58
C GLN A 266 -0.28 19.18 -14.59
N GLN A 267 -1.40 19.85 -14.77
CA GLN A 267 -2.71 19.21 -14.77
C GLN A 267 -2.73 18.00 -15.72
N ARG A 268 -3.21 16.86 -15.20
CA ARG A 268 -3.30 15.55 -15.90
C ARG A 268 -1.98 14.96 -16.42
N ARG A 269 -0.85 15.64 -16.24
CA ARG A 269 0.46 15.22 -16.76
C ARG A 269 1.44 14.85 -15.65
N ARG A 270 1.61 15.71 -14.65
CA ARG A 270 2.70 15.59 -13.66
C ARG A 270 2.28 16.04 -12.26
N ALA A 271 2.61 15.25 -11.25
CA ALA A 271 2.46 15.60 -9.84
C ALA A 271 3.39 16.76 -9.41
N TYR A 272 3.04 17.44 -8.32
CA TYR A 272 3.92 18.36 -7.62
C TYR A 272 4.95 17.57 -6.82
N HIS A 273 6.23 17.93 -6.96
CA HIS A 273 7.31 17.37 -6.18
C HIS A 273 7.93 18.46 -5.32
N LEU A 274 7.96 18.24 -4.01
CA LEU A 274 8.53 19.18 -3.06
C LEU A 274 9.49 18.45 -2.12
N GLU A 275 10.72 18.91 -2.02
CA GLU A 275 11.68 18.49 -1.00
C GLU A 275 12.13 19.71 -0.20
N VAL A 276 12.02 19.62 1.13
CA VAL A 276 12.40 20.70 2.05
C VAL A 276 13.39 20.14 3.05
N ALA A 277 14.61 20.66 3.03
CA ALA A 277 15.65 20.35 3.99
C ALA A 277 15.76 21.47 5.02
N PHE A 278 15.72 21.13 6.31
CA PHE A 278 15.86 22.09 7.40
C PHE A 278 16.45 21.43 8.65
N ARG A 279 16.92 22.26 9.58
CA ARG A 279 17.37 21.79 10.90
C ARG A 279 16.20 21.81 11.86
N LEU A 280 15.92 20.65 12.45
CA LEU A 280 14.89 20.47 13.46
C LEU A 280 15.52 20.65 14.84
N PRO A 281 15.16 21.69 15.61
CA PRO A 281 15.78 21.95 16.92
C PRO A 281 15.53 20.85 17.94
N ALA A 282 16.37 20.77 18.97
CA ALA A 282 16.26 19.81 20.06
C ALA A 282 14.92 19.93 20.81
N ARG A 283 14.30 18.80 21.18
CA ARG A 283 13.06 18.73 21.98
C ARG A 283 11.89 19.60 21.44
N THR A 284 11.80 19.80 20.12
CA THR A 284 10.76 20.67 19.52
C THR A 284 9.95 19.95 18.46
N THR A 285 8.76 20.52 18.21
CA THR A 285 7.87 20.11 17.12
C THR A 285 7.85 21.22 16.08
N VAL A 286 8.15 20.89 14.82
CA VAL A 286 8.00 21.80 13.70
C VAL A 286 6.77 21.41 12.90
N GLU A 287 5.90 22.38 12.67
CA GLU A 287 4.75 22.27 11.78
C GLU A 287 5.13 22.78 10.40
N MET A 288 5.28 21.86 9.44
CA MET A 288 5.40 22.19 8.02
C MET A 288 4.00 22.27 7.41
N SER A 289 3.63 23.42 6.85
CA SER A 289 2.34 23.60 6.20
C SER A 289 2.49 24.11 4.77
N ILE A 290 1.63 23.64 3.86
CA ILE A 290 1.48 24.19 2.51
C ILE A 290 -0.01 24.25 2.15
N HIS A 291 -0.45 25.36 1.56
CA HIS A 291 -1.85 25.54 1.18
C HIS A 291 -2.10 24.96 -0.21
N PHE A 292 -3.33 24.50 -0.40
CA PHE A 292 -3.84 24.03 -1.68
C PHE A 292 -5.29 24.46 -1.90
N ASP A 293 -5.69 24.51 -3.16
CA ASP A 293 -7.09 24.75 -3.53
C ASP A 293 -7.73 23.45 -4.04
N TYR A 294 -9.03 23.33 -3.83
CA TYR A 294 -9.81 22.24 -4.41
C TYR A 294 -10.13 22.56 -5.87
N ILE A 295 -10.01 21.57 -6.75
CA ILE A 295 -10.40 21.72 -8.15
C ILE A 295 -11.47 20.71 -8.52
N PHE A 296 -12.27 21.06 -9.52
CA PHE A 296 -13.19 20.12 -10.13
C PHE A 296 -12.45 19.16 -11.05
N LEU A 297 -12.69 17.88 -10.84
CA LEU A 297 -12.27 16.83 -11.75
C LEU A 297 -13.37 16.57 -12.79
N LYS A 298 -12.98 15.95 -13.91
CA LYS A 298 -13.97 15.43 -14.86
C LYS A 298 -14.68 14.23 -14.24
N TRP A 299 -15.91 13.95 -14.66
CA TRP A 299 -16.67 12.81 -14.14
C TRP A 299 -15.94 11.46 -14.30
N GLN A 300 -15.15 11.29 -15.37
CA GLN A 300 -14.33 10.09 -15.63
C GLN A 300 -13.09 9.98 -14.74
N GLU A 301 -12.73 11.02 -13.99
CA GLU A 301 -11.54 11.08 -13.14
C GLU A 301 -11.86 10.71 -11.68
N TYR A 302 -13.14 10.60 -11.33
CA TYR A 302 -13.56 10.09 -10.02
C TYR A 302 -13.42 8.57 -9.98
N PRO A 303 -13.10 8.00 -8.81
CA PRO A 303 -13.26 6.57 -8.59
C PRO A 303 -14.74 6.15 -8.75
N PRO A 304 -15.03 4.85 -8.93
CA PRO A 304 -16.40 4.35 -9.08
C PRO A 304 -17.36 4.83 -7.98
N ASP A 305 -16.86 5.01 -6.75
CA ASP A 305 -17.55 5.73 -5.68
C ASP A 305 -16.94 7.11 -5.46
N ALA A 306 -17.59 8.14 -6.01
CA ALA A 306 -17.13 9.51 -5.89
C ALA A 306 -17.18 10.07 -4.46
N ASN A 307 -18.03 9.51 -3.59
CA ASN A 307 -18.18 9.98 -2.21
C ASN A 307 -17.03 9.51 -1.31
N HIS A 308 -16.31 8.46 -1.70
CA HIS A 308 -15.14 7.95 -0.97
C HIS A 308 -14.00 8.98 -0.91
N GLY A 309 -13.82 9.77 -1.97
CA GLY A 309 -12.74 10.73 -2.10
C GLY A 309 -11.45 10.15 -2.70
N HIS A 310 -10.41 10.99 -2.74
CA HIS A 310 -9.13 10.70 -3.38
C HIS A 310 -8.00 10.58 -2.35
N TYR A 311 -7.15 9.56 -2.47
CA TYR A 311 -6.01 9.44 -1.58
C TYR A 311 -4.81 10.28 -2.05
N LEU A 312 -4.18 10.96 -1.10
CA LEU A 312 -2.86 11.58 -1.26
C LEU A 312 -1.80 10.65 -0.67
N GLY A 313 -0.74 10.41 -1.43
CA GLY A 313 0.40 9.59 -0.99
C GLY A 313 1.04 10.14 0.28
N SER A 314 1.71 9.26 1.04
CA SER A 314 2.43 9.65 2.25
C SER A 314 3.63 10.53 1.96
N ALA A 315 3.96 11.41 2.91
CA ALA A 315 5.22 12.14 2.89
C ALA A 315 6.35 11.23 3.38
N ILE A 316 7.56 11.49 2.88
CA ILE A 316 8.78 10.83 3.35
C ILE A 316 9.54 11.83 4.22
N VAL A 317 9.79 11.46 5.46
CA VAL A 317 10.68 12.19 6.36
C VAL A 317 11.97 11.38 6.52
N ALA A 318 13.07 11.92 6.00
CA ALA A 318 14.40 11.33 6.10
C ALA A 318 15.25 12.12 7.09
N ALA A 319 16.00 11.42 7.94
CA ALA A 319 16.91 12.04 8.90
C ALA A 319 18.13 11.17 9.19
N HIS A 320 19.23 11.82 9.58
CA HIS A 320 20.38 11.15 10.16
C HIS A 320 20.32 11.27 11.68
N LEU A 321 20.05 10.15 12.35
CA LEU A 321 19.97 10.09 13.80
C LEU A 321 21.39 9.93 14.40
N PRO A 322 21.73 10.65 15.47
CA PRO A 322 23.03 10.51 16.14
C PRO A 322 23.13 9.24 17.01
N VAL A 323 21.99 8.65 17.39
CA VAL A 323 21.88 7.51 18.31
C VAL A 323 21.07 6.40 17.64
N ALA A 324 21.43 5.14 17.86
CA ALA A 324 20.74 3.98 17.29
C ALA A 324 19.56 3.48 18.14
N ARG A 325 18.85 4.39 18.81
CA ARG A 325 17.74 4.02 19.70
C ARG A 325 16.53 3.60 18.86
N ASN A 326 15.96 2.43 19.16
CA ASN A 326 14.85 1.83 18.41
C ASN A 326 15.15 1.70 16.91
N PHE A 327 16.42 1.45 16.56
CA PHE A 327 16.89 1.35 15.18
C PHE A 327 17.30 -0.09 14.84
N THR A 328 16.48 -0.76 14.04
CA THR A 328 16.68 -2.15 13.60
C THR A 328 17.32 -2.27 12.20
N GLY A 329 17.76 -1.15 11.62
CA GLY A 329 18.34 -1.12 10.28
C GLY A 329 19.69 -1.86 10.23
N VAL A 330 19.87 -2.69 9.19
CA VAL A 330 21.16 -3.33 8.90
C VAL A 330 22.14 -2.26 8.36
N PRO A 331 23.42 -2.31 8.75
CA PRO A 331 24.43 -1.43 8.18
C PRO A 331 24.56 -1.50 6.65
N VAL A 332 25.13 -0.46 6.03
CA VAL A 332 25.28 -0.37 4.56
C VAL A 332 26.25 -1.42 4.00
N ASP A 333 27.23 -1.82 4.80
CA ASP A 333 28.32 -2.77 4.53
C ASP A 333 28.03 -4.19 5.03
N GLY A 334 27.05 -4.38 5.92
CA GLY A 334 26.62 -5.69 6.38
C GLY A 334 25.35 -6.15 5.67
N ALA A 335 25.12 -7.46 5.62
CA ALA A 335 23.95 -8.09 4.98
C ALA A 335 23.04 -8.80 5.99
N LEU A 336 23.64 -9.36 7.05
CA LEU A 336 22.93 -10.13 8.05
C LEU A 336 22.50 -9.23 9.21
N PHE A 337 21.45 -9.63 9.92
CA PHE A 337 21.02 -8.93 11.14
C PHE A 337 22.13 -8.92 12.20
N VAL A 338 22.95 -9.98 12.27
CA VAL A 338 24.10 -10.10 13.18
C VAL A 338 25.14 -9.00 12.92
N ASP A 339 25.28 -8.54 11.68
CA ASP A 339 26.23 -7.46 11.33
C ASP A 339 25.82 -6.12 11.96
N SER A 340 24.60 -6.02 12.49
CA SER A 340 24.16 -4.84 13.24
C SER A 340 24.68 -4.81 14.68
N PHE A 341 25.18 -5.93 15.20
CA PHE A 341 25.70 -6.03 16.56
C PHE A 341 27.07 -5.34 16.67
N ASN A 342 27.25 -4.54 17.71
CA ASN A 342 28.47 -3.76 17.94
C ASN A 342 28.89 -2.84 16.77
N ALA A 343 27.96 -2.53 15.87
CA ALA A 343 28.20 -1.72 14.67
C ALA A 343 27.88 -0.23 14.91
N SER A 344 28.61 0.39 15.83
CA SER A 344 28.44 1.82 16.15
C SER A 344 28.99 2.73 15.04
N ARG A 345 28.23 3.78 14.72
CA ARG A 345 28.48 4.69 13.59
C ARG A 345 28.18 6.15 13.97
N PRO A 346 28.77 7.12 13.24
CA PRO A 346 28.51 8.55 13.48
C PRO A 346 27.08 8.98 13.18
N GLY A 347 26.33 8.22 12.37
CA GLY A 347 24.93 8.50 12.12
C GLY A 347 24.16 7.31 11.55
N TYR A 348 22.86 7.27 11.85
CA TYR A 348 21.94 6.23 11.42
C TYR A 348 20.87 6.85 10.54
N TYR A 349 20.90 6.51 9.25
CA TYR A 349 19.93 7.01 8.29
C TYR A 349 18.59 6.32 8.51
N VAL A 350 17.55 7.11 8.78
CA VAL A 350 16.18 6.62 8.98
C VAL A 350 15.24 7.30 7.97
N GLN A 351 14.26 6.53 7.50
CA GLN A 351 13.23 7.00 6.60
C GLN A 351 11.86 6.63 7.19
N ILE A 352 11.09 7.65 7.55
CA ILE A 352 9.73 7.52 8.08
C ILE A 352 8.76 7.88 6.95
N ARG A 353 7.75 7.03 6.74
CA ARG A 353 6.61 7.35 5.88
C ARG A 353 5.45 7.78 6.77
N THR A 354 4.89 8.95 6.49
CA THR A 354 3.72 9.45 7.23
C THR A 354 2.45 8.74 6.79
N GLU A 355 1.33 9.17 7.35
CA GLU A 355 -0.01 8.75 6.94
C GLU A 355 -0.32 9.19 5.50
N ALA A 356 -1.04 8.33 4.77
CA ALA A 356 -1.75 8.73 3.55
C ALA A 356 -2.97 9.56 3.95
N LEU A 357 -3.31 10.55 3.15
CA LEU A 357 -4.44 11.44 3.44
C LEU A 357 -5.61 11.11 2.53
N LEU A 358 -6.83 11.26 3.02
CA LEU A 358 -8.04 11.17 2.22
C LEU A 358 -8.58 12.58 1.97
N LEU A 359 -8.76 12.93 0.71
CA LEU A 359 -9.25 14.23 0.26
C LEU A 359 -10.61 14.07 -0.41
N THR A 360 -11.64 14.66 0.17
CA THR A 360 -12.99 14.70 -0.41
C THR A 360 -13.10 15.89 -1.37
N LEU A 361 -12.99 15.61 -2.67
CA LEU A 361 -13.18 16.61 -3.72
C LEU A 361 -14.68 16.89 -3.93
N PRO A 362 -15.05 18.10 -4.41
CA PRO A 362 -16.44 18.40 -4.73
C PRO A 362 -16.94 17.44 -5.80
N THR A 363 -17.98 16.64 -5.52
CA THR A 363 -18.51 15.65 -6.45
C THR A 363 -19.37 16.32 -7.54
N PRO A 364 -19.19 15.98 -8.83
CA PRO A 364 -20.04 16.50 -9.89
C PRO A 364 -21.43 15.88 -9.83
N ASP A 365 -22.39 16.49 -10.52
CA ASP A 365 -23.71 15.90 -10.70
C ASP A 365 -23.63 14.69 -11.65
N PHE A 366 -23.75 13.48 -11.08
CA PHE A 366 -23.76 12.23 -11.84
C PHE A 366 -25.12 11.92 -12.48
N SER A 367 -26.19 12.64 -12.12
CA SER A 367 -27.53 12.36 -12.64
C SER A 367 -27.69 12.74 -14.11
N MET A 368 -27.06 13.84 -14.55
CA MET A 368 -27.10 14.30 -15.93
C MET A 368 -26.54 13.27 -16.93
N PRO A 369 -25.30 12.77 -16.78
CA PRO A 369 -24.79 11.68 -17.63
C PRO A 369 -25.64 10.42 -17.58
N TYR A 370 -26.13 10.04 -16.39
CA TYR A 370 -26.98 8.85 -16.23
C TYR A 370 -28.27 8.96 -17.05
N ASN A 371 -28.97 10.09 -16.95
CA ASN A 371 -30.19 10.35 -17.70
C ASN A 371 -29.95 10.31 -19.21
N VAL A 372 -28.82 10.87 -19.69
CA VAL A 372 -28.45 10.83 -21.11
C VAL A 372 -28.14 9.40 -21.57
N ILE A 373 -27.42 8.61 -20.77
CA ILE A 373 -27.12 7.20 -21.08
C ILE A 373 -28.41 6.38 -21.12
N CYS A 374 -29.31 6.56 -20.16
CA CYS A 374 -30.61 5.90 -20.17
C CYS A 374 -31.42 6.25 -21.41
N LEU A 375 -31.48 7.53 -21.80
CA LEU A 375 -32.19 7.97 -23.00
C LEU A 375 -31.57 7.40 -24.29
N ALA A 376 -30.24 7.44 -24.41
CA ALA A 376 -29.55 6.88 -25.57
C ALA A 376 -29.78 5.36 -25.68
N CYS A 377 -29.69 4.64 -24.55
CA CYS A 377 -29.93 3.21 -24.50
C CYS A 377 -31.38 2.85 -24.87
N THR A 378 -32.38 3.61 -24.40
CA THR A 378 -33.78 3.37 -24.78
C THR A 378 -34.03 3.65 -26.26
N VAL A 379 -33.47 4.73 -26.83
CA VAL A 379 -33.57 5.02 -28.26
C VAL A 379 -32.94 3.91 -29.09
N VAL A 380 -31.75 3.43 -28.72
CA VAL A 380 -31.07 2.32 -29.41
C VAL A 380 -31.88 1.03 -29.30
N ALA A 381 -32.41 0.71 -28.12
CA ALA A 381 -33.23 -0.49 -27.91
C ALA A 381 -34.51 -0.46 -28.75
N LEU A 382 -35.18 0.69 -28.82
CA LEU A 382 -36.39 0.87 -29.63
C LEU A 382 -36.10 0.84 -31.13
N ALA A 383 -34.97 1.37 -31.59
CA ALA A 383 -34.58 1.36 -33.00
C ALA A 383 -34.05 0.00 -33.46
N PHE A 384 -33.42 -0.77 -32.56
CA PHE A 384 -32.79 -2.04 -32.90
C PHE A 384 -33.79 -3.05 -33.46
N GLY A 385 -34.96 -3.23 -32.83
CA GLY A 385 -35.97 -4.19 -33.28
C GLY A 385 -36.45 -3.96 -34.71
N PRO A 386 -36.93 -2.75 -35.07
CA PRO A 386 -37.34 -2.42 -36.44
C PRO A 386 -36.21 -2.55 -37.46
N ILE A 387 -35.01 -2.03 -37.16
CA ILE A 387 -33.86 -2.10 -38.08
C ILE A 387 -33.44 -3.56 -38.30
N HIS A 388 -33.41 -4.36 -37.24
CA HIS A 388 -33.09 -5.78 -37.33
C HIS A 388 -34.14 -6.53 -38.13
N ASN A 389 -35.43 -6.28 -37.89
CA ASN A 389 -36.53 -6.89 -38.65
C ASN A 389 -36.48 -6.52 -40.15
N MET A 390 -36.27 -5.25 -40.48
CA MET A 390 -36.17 -4.81 -41.88
C MET A 390 -34.95 -5.39 -42.60
N SER A 391 -33.82 -5.53 -41.91
CA SER A 391 -32.59 -6.07 -42.50
C SER A 391 -32.57 -7.60 -42.60
N THR A 392 -33.35 -8.32 -41.79
CA THR A 392 -33.31 -9.79 -41.74
C THR A 392 -34.56 -10.49 -42.30
N LYS A 393 -35.74 -9.85 -42.32
CA LYS A 393 -36.96 -10.49 -42.85
C LYS A 393 -36.93 -10.55 -44.38
N ARG A 394 -37.11 -11.75 -44.93
CA ARG A 394 -37.38 -11.97 -46.36
C ARG A 394 -38.83 -11.64 -46.67
N ILE A 395 -39.07 -10.73 -47.60
CA ILE A 395 -40.41 -10.39 -48.07
C ILE A 395 -40.93 -11.55 -48.93
N VAL A 396 -41.99 -12.21 -48.48
CA VAL A 396 -42.71 -13.23 -49.27
C VAL A 396 -44.04 -12.65 -49.73
N ILE A 397 -44.23 -12.56 -51.04
CA ILE A 397 -45.45 -12.03 -51.65
C ILE A 397 -46.51 -13.14 -51.62
N VAL A 398 -47.61 -12.93 -50.91
CA VAL A 398 -48.77 -13.83 -50.92
C VAL A 398 -49.80 -13.30 -51.92
N PRO A 399 -50.16 -14.06 -52.97
CA PRO A 399 -51.18 -13.65 -53.92
C PRO A 399 -52.58 -13.69 -53.28
N LYS A 400 -53.38 -12.64 -53.54
CA LYS A 400 -54.76 -12.51 -53.05
C LYS A 400 -55.69 -13.41 -53.88
N GLU A 401 -56.32 -14.42 -53.27
CA GLU A 401 -57.33 -15.24 -53.97
C GLU A 401 -58.57 -14.39 -54.31
N ALA A 402 -59.01 -14.47 -55.57
CA ALA A 402 -60.20 -13.79 -56.09
C ALA A 402 -61.49 -14.36 -55.47
N PRO A 403 -62.56 -13.55 -55.31
CA PRO A 403 -63.80 -14.02 -54.69
C PRO A 403 -64.46 -15.13 -55.52
N LYS A 404 -64.73 -16.28 -54.91
CA LYS A 404 -65.34 -17.45 -55.56
C LYS A 404 -66.78 -17.13 -55.99
N SER A 405 -67.05 -17.25 -57.30
CA SER A 405 -68.37 -17.09 -57.94
C SER A 405 -69.40 -18.08 -57.41
N LEU A 406 -70.66 -17.63 -57.25
CA LEU A 406 -71.85 -18.37 -56.77
C LEU A 406 -72.11 -19.73 -57.46
N LEU A 407 -71.56 -19.94 -58.66
CA LEU A 407 -71.66 -21.21 -59.38
C LEU A 407 -70.80 -22.33 -58.76
N ALA A 408 -69.75 -21.99 -57.99
CA ALA A 408 -68.92 -22.97 -57.30
C ALA A 408 -69.60 -23.54 -56.05
N THR A 409 -70.39 -22.72 -55.33
CA THR A 409 -71.14 -23.14 -54.14
C THR A 409 -72.36 -24.01 -54.47
N LEU A 410 -72.95 -23.87 -55.67
CA LEU A 410 -74.06 -24.73 -56.11
C LEU A 410 -73.57 -26.13 -56.53
N LYS A 411 -72.42 -26.23 -57.19
CA LYS A 411 -71.79 -27.51 -57.56
C LYS A 411 -71.30 -28.29 -56.33
N GLN A 412 -70.92 -27.61 -55.25
CA GLN A 412 -70.47 -28.25 -54.01
C GLN A 412 -71.63 -28.79 -53.15
N LYS A 413 -72.87 -28.31 -53.34
CA LYS A 413 -74.09 -28.82 -52.66
C LYS A 413 -74.82 -29.96 -53.37
N LEU A 414 -74.51 -30.23 -54.65
CA LEU A 414 -75.15 -31.28 -55.46
C LEU A 414 -74.30 -32.56 -55.63
N GLY A 415 -73.31 -32.77 -54.77
CA GLY A 415 -72.83 -34.12 -54.45
C GLY A 415 -72.11 -34.90 -55.56
N PHE A 416 -71.45 -34.23 -56.50
CA PHE A 416 -70.58 -34.89 -57.49
C PHE A 416 -69.26 -34.13 -57.67
N GLY A 417 -68.22 -34.56 -56.96
CA GLY A 417 -66.83 -34.13 -57.18
C GLY A 417 -65.93 -34.30 -55.94
N PRO A 418 -64.75 -34.93 -56.06
CA PRO A 418 -64.09 -35.66 -54.97
C PRO A 418 -63.34 -34.78 -53.95
N LYS A 419 -63.12 -35.39 -52.77
CA LYS A 419 -62.35 -34.90 -51.62
C LYS A 419 -60.86 -34.72 -51.95
N GLU A 420 -60.38 -33.54 -51.57
CA GLU A 420 -59.05 -33.11 -51.08
C GLU A 420 -57.77 -33.73 -51.65
N ASP A 421 -56.84 -32.83 -52.00
CA ASP A 421 -55.42 -33.09 -51.79
C ASP A 421 -54.75 -31.85 -51.17
N LYS A 422 -54.08 -32.08 -50.03
CA LYS A 422 -52.91 -31.37 -49.48
C LYS A 422 -52.94 -29.83 -49.37
N SER A 423 -52.83 -29.34 -48.14
CA SER A 423 -51.53 -28.96 -47.58
C SER A 423 -51.69 -28.27 -46.22
N ASP A 424 -51.02 -28.82 -45.20
CA ASP A 424 -50.75 -28.14 -43.95
C ASP A 424 -49.95 -26.87 -44.23
N ASN A 425 -50.58 -25.72 -43.96
CA ASN A 425 -49.91 -24.48 -43.55
C ASN A 425 -50.96 -23.58 -42.87
N GLN A 426 -51.53 -24.08 -41.77
CA GLN A 426 -51.87 -23.23 -40.62
C GLN A 426 -50.56 -23.06 -39.85
N SER A 427 -50.11 -21.90 -39.40
CA SER A 427 -50.79 -20.68 -38.95
C SER A 427 -49.67 -19.63 -38.84
N GLN A 428 -49.73 -18.49 -39.53
CA GLN A 428 -50.31 -17.25 -39.04
C GLN A 428 -49.94 -16.93 -37.58
N GLU A 429 -48.89 -16.15 -37.38
CA GLU A 429 -48.88 -15.14 -36.32
C GLU A 429 -48.98 -13.76 -36.98
N LYS A 430 -50.16 -13.15 -36.83
CA LYS A 430 -50.36 -11.71 -36.98
C LYS A 430 -49.64 -11.02 -35.83
N SER A 431 -48.85 -10.00 -36.12
CA SER A 431 -48.53 -8.93 -35.18
C SER A 431 -48.91 -7.60 -35.84
N GLU A 432 -49.81 -6.89 -35.17
CA GLU A 432 -49.90 -5.43 -35.22
C GLU A 432 -48.62 -4.80 -34.66
#